data_AF-A0A821BZZ5-F1
#
_entry.id   AF-A0A821BZZ5-F1
#
_cell.length_a   1.000
_cell.length_b   1.000
_cell.length_c   1.000
_cell.angle_alpha   90.00
_cell.angle_beta   90.00
_cell.angle_gamma   90.00
#
_symmetry.space_group_name_H-M   'P 1'
#
loop_
_entity.id
_entity.type
_entity.pdbx_description
1 polymer ?
#
loop_
_entity_poly.entity_id
_entity_poly.type
_entity_poly.pdbx_seq_one_letter_code
_entity_poly.pdbx_strand_id
1 'polypeptide(L)'
;LSKLHSLTISVAAGYNQQSLDRIFSNIFHLPKLKYCKIEYEIKRLEDEPVQLYFTHRDSSPIECLIINGRFPFNGFQNLLWRLPKL
;
A
#
# COMPACT_ATOMS: atom_id res chain seq x y z
N LEU A 1 -16.93 -7.77 3.67
CA LEU A 1 -16.00 -6.97 2.83
C LEU A 1 -16.69 -6.17 1.72
N SER A 2 -17.82 -6.59 1.16
CA SER A 2 -18.53 -5.92 0.04
C SER A 2 -19.11 -4.52 0.31
N LYS A 3 -18.92 -3.98 1.53
CA LYS A 3 -19.32 -2.62 1.94
C LYS A 3 -18.14 -1.81 2.54
N LEU A 4 -16.92 -2.35 2.48
CA LEU A 4 -15.76 -1.67 3.06
C LEU A 4 -15.33 -0.54 2.12
N HIS A 5 -15.59 0.70 2.53
CA HIS A 5 -15.24 1.90 1.78
C HIS A 5 -13.96 2.59 2.27
N SER A 6 -13.60 2.33 3.52
CA SER A 6 -12.41 2.89 4.18
C SER A 6 -11.67 1.80 4.94
N LEU A 7 -10.35 1.83 4.90
CA LEU A 7 -9.47 0.90 5.60
C LEU A 7 -8.27 1.66 6.17
N THR A 8 -7.99 1.43 7.45
CA THR A 8 -6.75 1.88 8.10
C THR A 8 -5.98 0.66 8.58
N ILE A 9 -4.70 0.59 8.26
CA ILE A 9 -3.82 -0.52 8.62
C ILE A 9 -2.57 0.04 9.28
N SER A 10 -2.25 -0.52 10.44
CA SER A 10 -0.97 -0.30 11.10
C SER A 10 -0.10 -1.52 10.88
N VAL A 11 1.01 -1.32 10.18
CA VAL A 11 2.00 -2.36 9.87
C VAL A 11 3.10 -2.29 10.92
N ALA A 12 3.13 -3.28 11.80
CA ALA A 12 4.17 -3.43 12.82
C ALA A 12 5.55 -3.71 12.19
N ALA A 13 6.62 -3.43 12.91
CA ALA A 13 7.95 -3.82 12.45
C ALA A 13 8.09 -5.36 12.37
N GLY A 14 8.79 -5.86 11.35
CA GLY A 14 9.13 -7.29 11.21
C GLY A 14 8.35 -8.06 10.14
N TYR A 15 7.42 -7.42 9.41
CA TYR A 15 6.89 -8.03 8.20
C TYR A 15 7.99 -8.14 7.14
N ASN A 16 8.17 -9.34 6.60
CA ASN A 16 9.03 -9.52 5.45
C ASN A 16 8.36 -8.96 4.18
N GLN A 17 9.19 -8.65 3.18
CA GLN A 17 8.78 -8.05 1.91
C GLN A 17 7.62 -8.80 1.22
N GLN A 18 7.69 -10.13 1.17
CA GLN A 18 6.65 -10.96 0.54
C GLN A 18 5.28 -10.85 1.22
N SER A 19 5.27 -10.72 2.56
CA SER A 19 4.03 -10.56 3.31
C SER A 19 3.40 -9.20 3.04
N LEU A 20 4.22 -8.15 2.95
CA LEU A 20 3.76 -6.82 2.58
C LEU A 20 3.16 -6.85 1.17
N ASP A 21 3.89 -7.33 0.17
CA ASP A 21 3.39 -7.39 -1.23
C ASP A 21 2.03 -8.10 -1.33
N ARG A 22 1.82 -9.19 -0.58
CA ARG A 22 0.54 -9.90 -0.51
C ARG A 22 -0.58 -9.07 0.14
N ILE A 23 -0.29 -8.42 1.27
CA ILE A 23 -1.26 -7.55 1.97
C ILE A 23 -1.70 -6.41 1.04
N PHE A 24 -0.72 -5.72 0.45
CA PHE A 24 -0.95 -4.62 -0.48
C PHE A 24 -1.74 -5.06 -1.70
N SER A 25 -1.37 -6.18 -2.33
CA SER A 25 -2.14 -6.73 -3.44
C SER A 25 -3.60 -6.94 -3.04
N ASN A 26 -3.87 -7.58 -1.91
CA ASN A 26 -5.25 -7.84 -1.48
C ASN A 26 -6.05 -6.56 -1.22
N ILE A 27 -5.44 -5.55 -0.59
CA ILE A 27 -6.09 -4.26 -0.30
C ILE A 27 -6.48 -3.55 -1.58
N PHE A 28 -5.56 -3.48 -2.55
CA PHE A 28 -5.74 -2.71 -3.78
C PHE A 28 -6.81 -3.32 -4.70
N HIS A 29 -7.09 -4.62 -4.55
CA HIS A 29 -8.16 -5.32 -5.26
C HIS A 29 -9.53 -5.25 -4.56
N LEU A 30 -9.66 -4.58 -3.42
CA LEU A 30 -10.95 -4.45 -2.74
C LEU A 30 -11.88 -3.52 -3.55
N PRO A 31 -12.99 -4.04 -4.14
CA PRO A 31 -13.72 -3.38 -5.23
C PRO A 31 -14.43 -2.08 -4.84
N LYS A 32 -14.58 -1.79 -3.54
CA LYS A 32 -15.28 -0.59 -3.05
C LYS A 32 -14.42 0.27 -2.12
N LEU A 33 -13.16 -0.09 -1.94
CA LEU A 33 -12.26 0.64 -1.06
C LEU A 33 -11.88 1.97 -1.73
N LYS A 34 -12.45 3.08 -1.23
CA LYS A 34 -12.19 4.43 -1.75
C LYS A 34 -11.11 5.15 -0.97
N TYR A 35 -11.01 4.87 0.33
CA TYR A 35 -10.01 5.46 1.22
C TYR A 35 -9.13 4.39 1.86
N CYS A 36 -7.82 4.56 1.78
CA CYS A 36 -6.87 3.67 2.43
C CYS A 36 -5.79 4.48 3.16
N LYS A 37 -5.61 4.20 4.46
CA LYS A 37 -4.49 4.73 5.25
C LYS A 37 -3.60 3.58 5.71
N ILE A 38 -2.31 3.70 5.47
CA ILE A 38 -1.32 2.70 5.87
C ILE A 38 -0.24 3.39 6.70
N GLU A 39 -0.10 2.93 7.93
CA GLU A 39 0.84 3.47 8.91
C GLU A 39 1.93 2.44 9.15
N TYR A 40 3.17 2.77 8.83
CA TYR A 40 4.30 1.92 9.14
C TYR A 40 4.91 2.33 10.47
N GLU A 41 5.15 1.35 11.33
CA GLU A 41 5.97 1.53 12.51
C GLU A 41 7.45 1.57 12.09
N ILE A 42 7.93 2.74 11.64
CA ILE A 42 9.34 2.96 11.31
C ILE A 42 10.12 3.03 12.63
N LYS A 43 10.84 1.97 13.00
CA LYS A 43 11.51 1.89 14.31
C LYS A 43 12.88 2.56 14.30
N ARG A 44 13.63 2.51 13.19
CA ARG A 44 15.00 3.06 13.09
C ARG A 44 15.31 3.67 11.73
N LEU A 45 16.30 4.57 11.70
CA LEU A 45 16.77 5.20 10.46
C LEU A 45 17.42 4.20 9.50
N GLU A 46 17.93 3.10 10.06
CA GLU A 46 18.67 2.02 9.42
C GLU A 46 17.76 0.91 8.86
N ASP A 47 16.45 0.97 9.16
CA ASP A 47 15.50 0.00 8.62
C ASP A 47 15.43 0.19 7.10
N GLU A 48 15.69 -0.89 6.36
CA GLU A 48 15.60 -0.91 4.90
C GLU A 48 14.22 -0.38 4.46
N PRO A 49 14.17 0.54 3.48
CA PRO A 49 12.92 1.13 3.04
C PRO A 49 12.03 0.04 2.43
N VAL A 50 10.73 0.14 2.69
CA VAL A 50 9.77 -0.83 2.17
C VAL A 50 9.69 -0.67 0.65
N GLN A 51 9.93 -1.77 -0.06
CA GLN A 51 9.68 -1.82 -1.49
C GLN A 51 8.25 -2.30 -1.71
N LEU A 52 7.59 -1.85 -2.77
CA LEU A 52 6.27 -2.36 -3.14
C LEU A 52 6.34 -2.81 -4.59
N TYR A 53 6.17 -4.11 -4.80
CA TYR A 53 6.20 -4.71 -6.12
C TYR A 53 4.80 -5.11 -6.54
N PHE A 54 4.20 -4.32 -7.42
CA PHE A 54 2.87 -4.60 -7.95
C PHE A 54 2.98 -5.23 -9.34
N THR A 55 2.37 -6.40 -9.57
CA THR A 55 2.32 -7.04 -10.89
C THR A 55 1.32 -6.33 -11.80
N HIS A 56 1.78 -5.45 -12.67
CA HIS A 56 0.99 -4.64 -13.61
C HIS A 56 -0.23 -5.36 -14.18
N ARG A 57 -1.45 -4.82 -13.93
CA ARG A 57 -2.62 -4.87 -14.83
C ARG A 57 -3.92 -4.29 -14.25
N ASP A 58 -4.05 -4.14 -12.94
CA ASP A 58 -5.33 -3.78 -12.33
C ASP A 58 -5.33 -2.36 -11.74
N SER A 59 -6.33 -1.56 -12.09
CA SER A 59 -6.57 -0.28 -11.44
C SER A 59 -7.24 -0.51 -10.09
N SER A 60 -6.83 0.26 -9.07
CA SER A 60 -7.46 0.23 -7.77
C SER A 60 -8.60 1.24 -7.71
N PRO A 61 -9.72 0.92 -7.04
CA PRO A 61 -10.80 1.90 -6.85
C PRO A 61 -10.48 2.95 -5.77
N ILE A 62 -9.31 2.89 -5.12
CA ILE A 62 -8.85 3.81 -4.07
C ILE A 62 -8.63 5.20 -4.65
N GLU A 63 -9.43 6.16 -4.21
CA GLU A 63 -9.34 7.57 -4.61
C GLU A 63 -8.45 8.39 -3.67
N CYS A 64 -8.34 7.95 -2.40
CA CYS A 64 -7.50 8.60 -1.40
C CYS A 64 -6.62 7.55 -0.72
N LEU A 65 -5.30 7.68 -0.94
CA LEU A 65 -4.28 6.82 -0.34
C LEU A 65 -3.34 7.66 0.50
N ILE A 66 -3.27 7.36 1.79
CA ILE A 66 -2.30 7.96 2.71
C ILE A 66 -1.35 6.86 3.16
N ILE A 67 -0.05 7.05 2.93
CA ILE A 67 0.97 6.14 3.47
C ILE A 67 1.96 6.94 4.31
N ASN A 68 2.06 6.59 5.58
CA ASN A 68 3.11 7.07 6.46
C ASN A 68 4.21 6.02 6.53
N GLY A 69 5.14 6.07 5.57
CA GLY A 69 6.20 5.09 5.37
C GLY A 69 7.35 5.66 4.56
N ARG A 70 8.52 5.01 4.60
CA ARG A 70 9.65 5.32 3.71
C ARG A 70 9.65 4.35 2.53
N PHE A 71 9.68 4.91 1.32
CA PHE A 71 9.72 4.14 0.07
C PHE A 71 10.92 4.58 -0.77
N PRO A 72 11.59 3.64 -1.45
CA PRO A 72 12.49 4.03 -2.52
C PRO A 72 11.65 4.56 -3.69
N PHE A 73 12.20 5.56 -4.40
CA PHE A 73 11.48 6.29 -5.45
C PHE A 73 10.97 5.38 -6.57
N ASN A 74 11.71 4.32 -6.90
CA ASN A 74 11.30 3.31 -7.90
C ASN A 74 10.04 2.52 -7.49
N GLY A 75 9.85 2.24 -6.20
CA GLY A 75 8.63 1.61 -5.67
C GLY A 75 7.43 2.55 -5.70
N PHE A 76 7.65 3.85 -5.56
CA PHE A 76 6.60 4.87 -5.61
C PHE A 76 5.96 4.96 -7.01
N GLN A 77 6.74 4.84 -8.08
CA GLN A 77 6.20 4.86 -9.45
C GLN A 77 5.19 3.73 -9.70
N ASN A 78 5.46 2.53 -9.19
CA ASN A 78 4.55 1.38 -9.30
C ASN A 78 3.22 1.62 -8.58
N LEU A 79 3.27 2.34 -7.45
CA LEU A 79 2.09 2.71 -6.66
C LEU A 79 1.22 3.71 -7.42
N LEU A 80 1.83 4.74 -8.02
CA LEU A 80 1.12 5.77 -8.77
C LEU A 80 0.33 5.20 -9.96
N TRP A 81 0.86 4.19 -10.65
CA TRP A 81 0.17 3.54 -11.76
C TRP A 81 -1.10 2.78 -11.37
N ARG A 82 -1.30 2.48 -10.08
CA ARG A 82 -2.48 1.76 -9.57
C ARG A 82 -3.61 2.67 -9.15
N LEU A 83 -3.30 3.90 -8.76
CA LEU A 83 -4.31 4.85 -8.38
C LEU A 83 -5.09 5.29 -9.62
N PRO A 84 -6.41 5.54 -9.49
CA PRO A 84 -7.14 6.21 -10.54
C PRO A 84 -6.39 7.50 -10.88
N LYS A 85 -6.25 7.79 -12.19
CA LYS A 85 -5.55 8.99 -12.66
C LYS A 85 -6.14 10.20 -11.92
N LEU A 86 -5.29 10.91 -11.18
CA LEU A 86 -5.60 12.22 -10.59
C LEU A 86 -5.96 13.22 -11.69
#